data_AF-A0A5C4Y4S6-F1
#
_entry.id   AF-A0A5C4Y4S6-F1
#
_cell.length_a   1.000
_cell.length_b   1.000
_cell.length_c   1.000
_cell.angle_alpha   90.00
_cell.angle_beta   90.00
_cell.angle_gamma   90.00
#
_symmetry.space_group_name_H-M   'P 1'
#
loop_
_entity.id
_entity.type
_entity.pdbx_description
1 polymer ?
#
loop_
_entity_poly.entity_id
_entity_poly.type
_entity_poly.pdbx_seq_one_letter_code
_entity_poly.pdbx_strand_id
1 'polypeptide(L)'
;MPNTDFCRSSGCRLLAVRPNDFNTVGWPDGQWHRYRVGQGWTLEVDVRPEGWISNTRLLKLSARTGTRLSSQELNQAARFLSAVTGRRFSRQAVGACLDAGLAAQNRDPDVYGPTHPLSQWTTASGLPFKARCGVAGVGQLGVWAGWLQEERVRANAAPQVGSH
;
A
#
# COMPACT_ATOMS: atom_id res chain seq x y z
N MET A 1 -4.35 7.50 16.98
CA MET A 1 -3.31 7.71 15.95
C MET A 1 -2.99 6.37 15.32
N PRO A 2 -3.25 6.15 14.02
CA PRO A 2 -3.08 4.82 13.46
C PRO A 2 -1.58 4.50 13.33
N ASN A 3 -1.15 3.34 13.85
CA ASN A 3 0.23 2.82 13.86
C ASN A 3 1.29 3.64 14.64
N THR A 4 1.11 3.72 15.96
CA THR A 4 2.01 4.47 16.86
C THR A 4 3.45 4.01 16.79
N ASP A 5 3.74 2.71 16.66
CA ASP A 5 5.09 2.20 16.93
C ASP A 5 6.03 2.35 15.74
N PHE A 6 5.55 2.04 14.52
CA PHE A 6 6.32 2.34 13.31
C PHE A 6 6.53 3.84 13.16
N CYS A 7 5.48 4.65 13.37
CA CYS A 7 5.58 6.10 13.25
C CYS A 7 6.49 6.73 14.29
N ARG A 8 6.44 6.26 15.54
CA ARG A 8 7.30 6.73 16.64
C ARG A 8 8.76 6.37 16.40
N SER A 9 9.05 5.16 15.94
CA SER A 9 10.43 4.71 15.64
C SER A 9 11.00 5.30 14.36
N SER A 10 10.16 5.64 13.37
CA SER A 10 10.59 6.11 12.05
C SER A 10 10.46 7.63 11.86
N GLY A 11 10.07 8.37 12.90
CA GLY A 11 9.96 9.83 12.87
C GLY A 11 8.93 10.35 11.87
N CYS A 12 7.76 9.68 11.78
CA CYS A 12 6.73 10.08 10.82
C CYS A 12 6.21 11.49 11.12
N ARG A 13 6.19 12.35 10.10
CA ARG A 13 5.59 13.69 10.17
C ARG A 13 4.36 13.75 9.29
N LEU A 14 3.21 14.06 9.88
CA LEU A 14 1.97 14.25 9.13
C LEU A 14 2.15 15.40 8.12
N LEU A 15 1.79 15.13 6.87
CA LEU A 15 1.83 16.10 5.77
C LEU A 15 0.43 16.56 5.38
N ALA A 16 -0.51 15.64 5.27
CA ALA A 16 -1.86 15.93 4.83
C ALA A 16 -2.86 14.94 5.42
N VAL A 17 -4.07 15.44 5.65
CA VAL A 17 -5.27 14.65 5.85
C VAL A 17 -6.26 15.13 4.78
N ARG A 18 -6.81 14.20 4.01
CA ARG A 18 -7.83 14.49 3.01
C ARG A 18 -8.99 13.52 3.18
N PRO A 19 -10.23 13.93 2.88
CA PRO A 19 -11.30 12.96 2.71
C PRO A 19 -10.92 11.99 1.58
N ASN A 20 -11.29 10.72 1.72
CA ASN A 20 -11.25 9.81 0.58
C ASN A 20 -12.25 10.29 -0.48
N ASP A 21 -11.92 10.07 -1.74
CA ASP A 21 -12.79 10.35 -2.87
C ASP A 21 -13.00 9.08 -3.72
N PHE A 22 -13.80 9.18 -4.78
CA PHE A 22 -14.06 8.05 -5.68
C PHE A 22 -12.83 7.55 -6.44
N ASN A 23 -11.73 8.31 -6.48
CA ASN A 23 -10.47 7.92 -7.10
C ASN A 23 -9.48 7.30 -6.10
N THR A 24 -9.85 7.24 -4.81
CA THR A 24 -8.99 6.69 -3.78
C THR A 24 -8.97 5.17 -3.86
N VAL A 25 -7.78 4.59 -4.01
CA VAL A 25 -7.58 3.13 -3.96
C VAL A 25 -8.04 2.64 -2.58
N GLY A 26 -9.16 1.91 -2.51
CA GLY A 26 -9.81 1.52 -1.27
C GLY A 26 -11.30 1.85 -1.26
N TRP A 27 -11.80 2.39 -0.14
CA TRP A 27 -13.20 2.82 0.00
C TRP A 27 -13.28 4.35 -0.01
N PRO A 28 -14.27 4.96 -0.70
CA PRO A 28 -14.36 6.42 -0.84
C PRO A 28 -14.82 7.14 0.44
N ASP A 29 -15.12 6.41 1.52
CA ASP A 29 -15.48 7.00 2.80
C ASP A 29 -14.25 7.16 3.71
N GLY A 30 -14.33 8.07 4.67
CA GLY A 30 -13.26 8.29 5.63
C GLY A 30 -12.16 9.23 5.15
N GLN A 31 -10.93 8.98 5.57
CA GLN A 31 -9.80 9.89 5.43
C GLN A 31 -8.52 9.19 4.97
N TRP A 32 -7.82 9.83 4.05
CA TRP A 32 -6.47 9.48 3.65
C TRP A 32 -5.48 10.36 4.41
N HIS A 33 -4.57 9.72 5.13
CA HIS A 33 -3.54 10.38 5.90
C HIS A 33 -2.19 10.12 5.24
N ARG A 34 -1.46 11.18 4.93
CA ARG A 34 -0.12 11.09 4.35
C ARG A 34 0.93 11.62 5.31
N TYR A 35 1.98 10.84 5.52
CA TYR A 35 3.10 11.17 6.37
C TYR A 35 4.41 11.11 5.59
N ARG A 36 5.31 12.05 5.88
CA ARG A 36 6.71 11.93 5.51
C ARG A 36 7.37 10.96 6.46
N VAL A 37 8.13 10.03 5.90
CA VAL A 37 9.03 9.14 6.63
C VAL A 37 10.46 9.50 6.20
N GLY A 38 11.44 9.30 7.07
CA GLY A 38 12.84 9.54 6.73
C GLY A 38 13.28 8.82 5.44
N GLN A 39 14.39 9.26 4.84
CA GLN A 39 15.01 8.61 3.67
C GLN A 39 14.12 8.55 2.40
N GLY A 40 13.27 9.57 2.21
CA GLY A 40 12.46 9.72 1.00
C GLY A 40 11.23 8.82 0.94
N TRP A 41 10.85 8.19 2.07
CA TRP A 41 9.66 7.37 2.18
C TRP A 41 8.42 8.22 2.48
N THR A 42 7.27 7.75 1.99
CA THR A 42 5.95 8.28 2.30
C THR A 42 5.11 7.16 2.87
N LEU A 43 4.46 7.41 4.01
CA LEU A 43 3.45 6.53 4.56
C LEU A 43 2.08 7.09 4.21
N GLU A 44 1.21 6.27 3.64
CA GLU A 44 -0.18 6.57 3.38
C GLU A 44 -1.07 5.61 4.17
N VAL A 45 -2.12 6.13 4.79
CA VAL A 45 -3.04 5.38 5.63
C VAL A 45 -4.46 5.76 5.27
N ASP A 46 -5.26 4.77 4.87
CA ASP A 46 -6.68 4.94 4.60
C ASP A 46 -7.45 4.56 5.89
N VAL A 47 -8.14 5.54 6.46
CA VAL A 47 -8.88 5.44 7.73
C VAL A 47 -10.37 5.54 7.44
N ARG A 48 -11.16 4.56 7.85
CA ARG A 48 -12.63 4.53 7.74
C ARG A 48 -13.27 5.53 8.70
N PRO A 49 -14.52 5.98 8.48
CA PRO A 49 -15.24 6.89 9.39
C PRO A 49 -15.28 6.41 10.85
N GLU A 50 -15.34 5.11 11.07
CA GLU A 50 -15.34 4.44 12.38
C GLU A 50 -13.95 4.43 13.04
N GLY A 51 -12.92 4.98 12.37
CA GLY A 51 -11.55 5.08 12.86
C GLY A 51 -10.66 3.87 12.55
N TRP A 52 -11.17 2.85 11.85
CA TRP A 52 -10.42 1.65 11.49
C TRP A 52 -9.55 1.89 10.25
N ILE A 53 -8.38 1.23 10.19
CA ILE A 53 -7.51 1.31 9.02
C ILE A 53 -7.95 0.27 7.98
N SER A 54 -8.21 0.69 6.74
CA SER A 54 -8.49 -0.23 5.63
C SER A 54 -7.23 -0.64 4.89
N ASN A 55 -6.33 0.31 4.62
CA ASN A 55 -5.04 0.06 4.00
C ASN A 55 -3.94 0.97 4.57
N THR A 56 -2.71 0.47 4.52
CA THR A 56 -1.49 1.21 4.82
C THR A 56 -0.46 0.94 3.74
N ARG A 57 0.21 1.98 3.25
CA ARG A 57 1.21 1.90 2.19
C ARG A 57 2.48 2.63 2.62
N LEU A 58 3.63 1.99 2.47
CA LEU A 58 4.93 2.62 2.60
C LEU A 58 5.58 2.68 1.21
N LEU A 59 5.74 3.89 0.69
CA LEU A 59 5.98 4.15 -0.72
C LEU A 59 7.19 5.06 -0.94
N LYS A 60 7.93 4.80 -2.02
CA LYS A 60 9.03 5.64 -2.51
C LYS A 60 8.57 6.33 -3.78
N LEU A 61 7.80 7.41 -3.61
CA LEU A 61 7.04 8.06 -4.69
C LEU A 61 7.90 8.70 -5.79
N SER A 62 9.19 8.94 -5.53
CA SER A 62 10.14 9.48 -6.52
C SER A 62 10.98 8.39 -7.22
N ALA A 63 10.70 7.12 -6.97
CA ALA A 63 11.43 6.02 -7.59
C ALA A 63 11.11 5.92 -9.09
N ARG A 64 12.09 5.53 -9.89
CA ARG A 64 11.96 5.34 -11.34
C ARG A 64 11.79 3.86 -11.68
N THR A 65 11.29 3.56 -12.86
CA THR A 65 11.22 2.19 -13.41
C THR A 65 12.54 1.45 -13.24
N GLY A 66 12.50 0.17 -12.85
CA GLY A 66 13.69 -0.64 -12.58
C GLY A 66 14.41 -0.35 -11.25
N THR A 67 13.93 0.60 -10.43
CA THR A 67 14.57 0.89 -9.13
C THR A 67 14.51 -0.32 -8.19
N ARG A 68 15.65 -0.67 -7.62
CA ARG A 68 15.79 -1.67 -6.55
C ARG A 68 15.95 -0.99 -5.20
N LEU A 69 15.40 -1.59 -4.14
CA LEU A 69 15.63 -1.15 -2.77
C LEU A 69 16.96 -1.70 -2.24
N SER A 70 17.69 -0.87 -1.50
CA SER A 70 18.86 -1.28 -0.72
C SER A 70 18.48 -2.21 0.44
N SER A 71 19.46 -2.89 1.04
CA SER A 71 19.21 -3.77 2.19
C SER A 71 18.60 -3.05 3.39
N GLN A 72 18.96 -1.78 3.62
CA GLN A 72 18.37 -0.95 4.68
C GLN A 72 16.89 -0.67 4.41
N GLU A 73 16.56 -0.34 3.16
CA GLU A 73 15.19 -0.08 2.73
C GLU A 73 14.32 -1.34 2.78
N LEU A 74 14.85 -2.50 2.37
CA LEU A 74 14.15 -3.78 2.51
C LEU A 74 13.86 -4.12 3.98
N ASN A 75 14.81 -3.84 4.88
CA ASN A 75 14.60 -3.98 6.32
C ASN A 75 13.50 -3.04 6.83
N GLN A 76 13.48 -1.78 6.38
CA GLN A 76 12.46 -0.82 6.77
C GLN A 76 11.07 -1.23 6.28
N ALA A 77 10.95 -1.67 5.03
CA ALA A 77 9.71 -2.19 4.46
C ALA A 77 9.20 -3.43 5.22
N ALA A 78 10.08 -4.36 5.58
CA ALA A 78 9.72 -5.52 6.38
C ALA A 78 9.25 -5.12 7.79
N ARG A 79 9.95 -4.19 8.46
CA ARG A 79 9.54 -3.65 9.77
C ARG A 79 8.18 -2.96 9.72
N PHE A 80 7.93 -2.18 8.67
CA PHE A 80 6.63 -1.57 8.42
C PHE A 80 5.53 -2.62 8.32
N LEU A 81 5.68 -3.61 7.42
CA LEU A 81 4.69 -4.66 7.24
C LEU A 81 4.45 -5.41 8.56
N SER A 82 5.51 -5.67 9.33
CA SER A 82 5.36 -6.32 10.63
C SER A 82 4.60 -5.49 11.65
N ALA A 83 4.90 -4.20 11.74
CA ALA A 83 4.21 -3.29 12.66
C ALA A 83 2.73 -3.17 12.30
N VAL A 84 2.38 -3.02 11.02
CA VAL A 84 0.99 -2.75 10.62
C VAL A 84 0.09 -3.99 10.60
N THR A 85 0.67 -5.18 10.59
CA THR A 85 -0.09 -6.45 10.51
C THR A 85 -0.01 -7.30 11.76
N GLY A 86 0.95 -7.05 12.66
CA GLY A 86 1.30 -7.93 13.78
C GLY A 86 1.97 -9.25 13.36
N ARG A 87 2.31 -9.43 12.08
CA ARG A 87 2.93 -10.66 11.53
C ARG A 87 4.41 -10.45 11.27
N ARG A 88 5.20 -11.53 11.26
CA ARG A 88 6.64 -11.42 10.97
C ARG A 88 6.91 -11.39 9.46
N PHE A 89 7.61 -10.37 9.00
CA PHE A 89 8.11 -10.26 7.64
C PHE A 89 9.63 -10.13 7.65
N SER A 90 10.31 -10.77 6.70
CA SER A 90 11.76 -10.71 6.55
C SER A 90 12.14 -9.80 5.37
N ARG A 91 13.35 -9.22 5.43
CA ARG A 91 13.90 -8.46 4.30
C ARG A 91 14.01 -9.31 3.03
N GLN A 92 14.28 -10.61 3.17
CA GLN A 92 14.41 -11.54 2.06
C GLN A 92 13.06 -11.77 1.37
N ALA A 93 11.98 -11.90 2.13
CA ALA A 93 10.64 -12.04 1.55
C ALA A 93 10.22 -10.77 0.78
N VAL A 94 10.51 -9.59 1.33
CA VAL A 94 10.27 -8.32 0.62
C VAL A 94 11.14 -8.21 -0.63
N GLY A 95 12.42 -8.57 -0.55
CA GLY A 95 13.34 -8.58 -1.68
C GLY A 95 12.86 -9.50 -2.81
N ALA A 96 12.51 -10.73 -2.48
CA ALA A 96 11.98 -11.70 -3.45
C ALA A 96 10.67 -11.23 -4.11
N CYS A 97 9.80 -10.56 -3.35
CA CYS A 97 8.57 -9.96 -3.90
C CYS A 97 8.91 -8.87 -4.93
N LEU A 98 9.84 -7.96 -4.60
CA LEU A 98 10.26 -6.89 -5.51
C LEU A 98 11.00 -7.44 -6.74
N ASP A 99 11.83 -8.46 -6.57
CA ASP A 99 12.48 -9.14 -7.70
C ASP A 99 11.47 -9.77 -8.65
N ALA A 100 10.43 -10.42 -8.11
CA ALA A 100 9.33 -10.94 -8.92
C ALA A 100 8.55 -9.83 -9.63
N GLY A 101 8.32 -8.70 -8.97
CA GLY A 101 7.69 -7.52 -9.56
C GLY A 101 8.52 -6.91 -10.70
N LEU A 102 9.85 -6.80 -10.51
CA LEU A 102 10.76 -6.31 -11.53
C LEU A 102 10.84 -7.28 -12.73
N ALA A 103 10.85 -8.59 -12.46
CA ALA A 103 10.81 -9.60 -13.52
C ALA A 103 9.48 -9.56 -14.30
N ALA A 104 8.36 -9.28 -13.63
CA ALA A 104 7.08 -9.04 -14.29
C ALA A 104 7.10 -7.75 -15.12
N GLN A 105 7.67 -6.68 -14.57
CA GLN A 105 7.78 -5.37 -15.26
C GLN A 105 8.60 -5.45 -16.55
N ASN A 106 9.62 -6.30 -16.58
CA ASN A 106 10.38 -6.54 -17.81
C ASN A 106 9.56 -7.20 -18.92
N ARG A 107 8.46 -7.88 -18.59
CA ARG A 107 7.54 -8.53 -19.54
C ARG A 107 6.36 -7.63 -19.88
N ASP A 108 5.90 -6.86 -18.90
CA ASP A 108 4.77 -5.94 -18.99
C ASP A 108 5.12 -4.64 -18.21
N PRO A 109 5.51 -3.56 -18.92
CA PRO A 109 5.86 -2.27 -18.30
C PRO A 109 4.72 -1.65 -17.48
N ASP A 110 3.47 -2.04 -17.75
CA ASP A 110 2.27 -1.52 -17.10
C ASP A 110 1.85 -2.36 -15.89
N VAL A 111 2.74 -3.22 -15.38
CA VAL A 111 2.50 -3.96 -14.14
C VAL A 111 2.79 -3.10 -12.89
N TYR A 112 1.90 -3.18 -11.91
CA TYR A 112 2.05 -2.49 -10.62
C TYR A 112 2.94 -3.24 -9.61
N GLY A 113 3.14 -4.54 -9.81
CA GLY A 113 3.84 -5.44 -8.89
C GLY A 113 3.63 -6.92 -9.27
N PRO A 114 4.14 -7.88 -8.50
CA PRO A 114 3.93 -9.29 -8.79
C PRO A 114 2.45 -9.69 -8.63
N THR A 115 2.00 -10.67 -9.43
CA THR A 115 0.63 -11.20 -9.38
C THR A 115 0.27 -11.77 -8.01
N HIS A 116 1.22 -12.48 -7.39
CA HIS A 116 1.01 -13.10 -6.08
C HIS A 116 1.36 -12.11 -4.96
N PRO A 117 0.49 -11.97 -3.94
CA PRO A 117 0.79 -11.14 -2.78
C PRO A 117 1.96 -11.75 -1.99
N LEU A 118 2.64 -10.90 -1.22
CA LEU A 118 3.69 -11.31 -0.30
C LEU A 118 3.12 -12.21 0.81
N SER A 119 1.90 -11.94 1.27
CA SER A 119 1.14 -12.78 2.20
C SER A 119 -0.35 -12.50 2.09
N GLN A 120 -1.19 -13.46 2.48
CA GLN A 120 -2.64 -13.32 2.60
C GLN A 120 -3.15 -14.08 3.81
N TRP A 121 -4.16 -13.54 4.50
CA TRP A 121 -4.77 -14.17 5.67
C TRP A 121 -6.16 -13.56 5.95
N THR A 122 -6.94 -14.28 6.74
CA THR A 122 -8.20 -13.75 7.29
C THR A 122 -7.97 -13.29 8.72
N THR A 123 -8.41 -12.07 9.05
CA THR A 123 -8.34 -11.56 10.44
C THR A 123 -9.36 -12.25 11.33
N ALA A 124 -9.23 -12.10 12.66
CA ALA A 124 -10.21 -12.63 13.61
C ALA A 124 -11.64 -12.09 13.38
N SER A 125 -11.76 -10.89 12.80
CA SER A 125 -13.03 -10.28 12.40
C SER A 125 -13.48 -10.66 10.98
N GLY A 126 -12.87 -11.67 10.35
CA GLY A 126 -13.29 -12.21 9.05
C GLY A 126 -12.80 -11.43 7.82
N LEU A 127 -11.97 -10.39 7.97
CA LEU A 127 -11.54 -9.57 6.85
C LEU A 127 -10.38 -10.22 6.05
N PRO A 128 -10.44 -10.22 4.70
CA PRO A 128 -9.43 -10.85 3.84
C PRO A 128 -8.22 -9.92 3.62
N PHE A 129 -7.28 -9.93 4.55
CA PHE A 129 -6.07 -9.11 4.47
C PHE A 129 -5.05 -9.70 3.50
N LYS A 130 -4.34 -8.80 2.81
CA LYS A 130 -3.19 -9.11 1.97
C LYS A 130 -2.02 -8.20 2.36
N ALA A 131 -0.79 -8.66 2.16
CA ALA A 131 0.41 -7.84 2.12
C ALA A 131 1.01 -7.97 0.74
N ARG A 132 1.43 -6.85 0.14
CA ARG A 132 1.95 -6.77 -1.23
C ARG A 132 3.20 -5.91 -1.29
N CYS A 133 3.92 -6.04 -2.41
CA CYS A 133 4.93 -5.10 -2.84
C CYS A 133 4.56 -4.57 -4.24
N GLY A 134 5.12 -3.43 -4.59
CA GLY A 134 4.97 -2.82 -5.92
C GLY A 134 6.29 -2.28 -6.43
N VAL A 135 6.34 -2.13 -7.75
CA VAL A 135 7.50 -1.58 -8.47
C VAL A 135 7.14 -0.24 -9.09
N ALA A 136 8.13 0.65 -9.22
CA ALA A 136 7.93 1.94 -9.85
C ALA A 136 7.76 1.77 -11.37
N GLY A 137 6.83 2.50 -11.98
CA GLY A 137 6.48 2.40 -13.40
C GLY A 137 5.14 3.09 -13.59
N VAL A 138 4.11 2.35 -14.00
CA VAL A 138 2.72 2.78 -13.78
C VAL A 138 2.33 2.74 -12.29
N GLY A 139 3.01 1.88 -11.51
CA GLY A 139 2.82 1.75 -10.08
C GLY A 139 3.82 2.51 -9.22
N GLN A 140 3.66 2.36 -7.91
CA GLN A 140 4.51 2.97 -6.90
C GLN A 140 5.43 1.91 -6.28
N LEU A 141 6.73 2.19 -6.22
CA LEU A 141 7.67 1.34 -5.50
C LEU A 141 7.36 1.36 -4.00
N GLY A 142 7.18 0.19 -3.40
CA GLY A 142 6.95 0.09 -1.96
C GLY A 142 6.29 -1.21 -1.53
N VAL A 143 5.68 -1.16 -0.35
CA VAL A 143 4.92 -2.26 0.25
C VAL A 143 3.63 -1.74 0.87
N TRP A 144 2.59 -2.56 0.91
CA TRP A 144 1.34 -2.20 1.55
C TRP A 144 0.60 -3.41 2.12
N ALA A 145 -0.25 -3.14 3.10
CA ALA A 145 -1.09 -4.14 3.75
C ALA A 145 -2.48 -3.57 4.08
N GLY A 146 -3.48 -4.45 4.09
CA GLY A 146 -4.89 -4.07 4.16
C GLY A 146 -5.80 -5.11 3.53
N TRP A 147 -7.10 -4.88 3.59
CA TRP A 147 -8.14 -5.80 3.11
C TRP A 147 -8.97 -5.25 1.96
N LEU A 148 -8.69 -4.01 1.54
CA LEU A 148 -9.37 -3.30 0.47
C LEU A 148 -8.35 -2.75 -0.53
N GLN A 149 -7.56 -3.66 -1.09
CA GLN A 149 -6.43 -3.32 -1.97
C GLN A 149 -6.73 -3.43 -3.46
N GLU A 150 -7.97 -3.76 -3.81
CA GLU A 150 -8.41 -3.79 -5.20
C GLU A 150 -8.92 -2.39 -5.54
N GLU A 151 -8.43 -1.83 -6.64
CA GLU A 151 -9.12 -0.72 -7.30
C GLU A 151 -10.54 -1.21 -7.58
N ARG A 152 -11.55 -0.44 -7.17
CA ARG A 152 -12.83 -0.59 -7.84
C ARG A 152 -12.58 -0.20 -9.28
N VAL A 153 -12.41 -1.19 -10.16
CA VAL A 153 -12.68 -1.07 -11.59
C VAL A 153 -13.90 -0.19 -11.71
N ARG A 154 -13.78 0.94 -12.43
CA ARG A 154 -14.84 1.92 -12.76
C ARG A 154 -16.26 1.32 -12.65
N ALA A 155 -16.81 1.27 -11.45
CA ALA A 155 -18.18 0.87 -11.24
C ALA A 155 -19.01 2.15 -11.26
N ASN A 156 -19.02 2.82 -12.42
CA ASN A 156 -19.95 3.88 -12.83
C ASN A 156 -19.66 4.28 -14.28
N ALA A 157 -19.98 3.38 -15.21
CA ALA A 157 -20.52 3.78 -16.50
C ALA A 157 -21.98 3.32 -16.55
N ALA A 158 -22.81 3.89 -15.69
CA ALA A 158 -24.24 4.00 -15.95
C ALA A 158 -24.78 5.21 -15.17
N PRO A 159 -25.49 6.09 -15.86
CA PRO A 159 -26.79 6.48 -15.39
C PRO A 159 -27.82 5.73 -16.23
N GLN A 160 -28.60 4.86 -15.59
CA GLN A 160 -29.96 4.64 -16.05
C GLN A 160 -30.68 5.99 -15.91
N VAL A 161 -30.97 6.63 -17.04
CA VAL A 161 -32.02 7.65 -17.12
C VAL A 161 -33.14 6.99 -17.91
N GLY A 162 -34.24 6.74 -17.21
CA GLY A 162 -35.49 6.31 -17.83
C GLY A 162 -36.17 7.46 -18.58
N SER A 163 -37.10 7.04 -19.44
CA SER A 163 -38.24 7.79 -19.98
C SER A 163 -37.94 8.87 -21.02
N HIS A 164 -38.23 8.54 -22.28
CA HIS A 164 -39.39 9.08 -23.01
C HIS A 164 -39.90 8.05 -24.02
#